data_AF-A0A813LBT1-F1
#
_entry.id   AF-A0A813LBT1-F1
#
_cell.length_a   1.000
_cell.length_b   1.000
_cell.length_c   1.000
_cell.angle_alpha   90.00
_cell.angle_beta   90.00
_cell.angle_gamma   90.00
#
_symmetry.space_group_name_H-M   'P 1'
#
loop_
_entity.id
_entity.type
_entity.pdbx_description
1 polymer ?
#
loop_
_entity_poly.entity_id
_entity_poly.type
_entity_poly.pdbx_seq_one_letter_code
_entity_poly.pdbx_strand_id
1 'polypeptide(L)'
;MTARLKKNRGLRGHVSAGRGRIGKHRKHPGGCGNAGGQHHHRINFDKYHPGWFGKVGMRNFHLIKHGKVCPTINVERLWSLVSEQTREYYKAKTDKAPVIDVMKAGYMKVMGKGKLPEQPVIVK
;
A
#
# COMPACT_ATOMS: atom_id res chain seq x y z
N MET A 1 10.44 12.10 19.30
CA MET A 1 11.59 11.56 20.06
C MET A 1 12.14 12.66 20.96
N THR A 2 12.15 12.46 22.29
CA THR A 2 12.62 13.48 23.24
C THR A 2 14.14 13.69 23.15
N ALA A 3 14.62 14.92 23.39
CA ALA A 3 16.03 15.27 23.21
C ALA A 3 17.00 14.43 24.06
N ARG A 4 16.54 13.91 25.20
CA ARG A 4 17.32 13.06 26.12
C ARG A 4 17.77 11.74 25.48
N LEU A 5 16.95 11.15 24.63
CA LEU A 5 17.22 9.84 24.01
C LEU A 5 18.05 9.94 22.71
N LYS A 6 18.42 11.15 22.28
CA LYS A 6 19.23 11.34 21.07
C LYS A 6 20.65 10.84 21.30
N LYS A 7 21.15 9.98 20.40
CA LYS A 7 22.52 9.44 20.41
C LYS A 7 23.60 10.52 20.62
N ASN A 8 23.39 11.73 20.09
CA ASN A 8 24.33 12.83 20.23
C ASN A 8 24.63 13.22 21.70
N ARG A 9 23.72 12.93 22.64
CA ARG A 9 23.96 13.17 24.08
C ARG A 9 25.08 12.31 24.64
N GLY A 10 25.17 11.05 24.22
CA GLY A 10 26.25 10.13 24.63
C GLY A 10 27.56 10.35 23.89
N LEU A 11 27.60 11.22 22.87
CA LEU A 11 28.81 11.49 22.06
C LEU A 11 29.55 12.76 22.50
N ARG A 12 29.11 13.45 23.55
CA ARG A 12 29.82 14.62 24.11
C ARG A 12 31.16 14.18 24.70
N GLY A 13 32.22 14.95 24.46
CA GLY A 13 33.59 14.59 24.84
C GLY A 13 34.33 13.74 23.80
N HIS A 14 33.63 13.14 22.83
CA HIS A 14 34.27 12.45 21.71
C HIS A 14 34.68 13.42 20.60
N VAL A 15 35.89 13.24 20.05
CA VAL A 15 36.54 14.17 19.12
C VAL A 15 35.74 14.45 17.82
N SER A 16 35.04 13.46 17.25
CA SER A 16 34.38 13.60 15.94
C SER A 16 32.89 13.28 15.93
N ALA A 17 32.26 13.15 17.10
CA ALA A 17 30.83 12.83 17.26
C ALA A 17 30.35 11.65 16.36
N GLY A 18 31.19 10.61 16.23
CA GLY A 18 30.86 9.40 15.46
C GLY A 18 31.03 9.50 13.94
N ARG A 19 31.71 10.52 13.41
CA ARG A 19 31.88 10.76 11.97
C ARG A 19 33.29 10.44 11.43
N GLY A 20 34.06 9.65 12.19
CA GLY A 20 35.42 9.24 11.84
C GLY A 20 36.47 10.35 12.03
N ARG A 21 37.76 9.99 12.08
CA ARG A 21 38.88 10.95 12.22
C ARG A 21 39.40 11.46 10.88
N ILE A 22 39.54 10.57 9.90
CA ILE A 22 40.19 10.83 8.61
C ILE A 22 39.18 11.37 7.58
N GLY A 23 38.15 10.59 7.23
CA GLY A 23 37.16 10.98 6.20
C GLY A 23 36.32 12.20 6.56
N LYS A 24 36.01 12.37 7.86
CA LYS A 24 35.18 13.43 8.46
C LYS A 24 33.80 13.56 7.81
N HIS A 25 32.92 14.32 8.46
CA HIS A 25 31.65 14.70 7.83
C HIS A 25 31.84 15.96 6.99
N ARG A 26 31.48 15.86 5.72
CA ARG A 26 31.49 16.97 4.75
C ARG A 26 30.09 17.18 4.22
N LYS A 27 29.83 18.39 3.70
CA LYS A 27 28.48 18.86 3.35
C LYS A 27 27.76 17.95 2.34
N HIS A 28 28.35 17.70 1.17
CA HIS A 28 27.76 16.87 0.10
C HIS A 28 28.85 16.10 -0.68
N PRO A 29 29.29 14.91 -0.23
CA PRO A 29 30.41 14.20 -0.86
C PRO A 29 30.09 13.63 -2.25
N GLY A 30 28.82 13.31 -2.52
CA GLY A 30 28.40 12.67 -3.78
C GLY A 30 27.41 13.50 -4.61
N GLY A 31 27.26 14.79 -4.30
CA GLY A 31 26.20 15.65 -4.83
C GLY A 31 24.99 15.73 -3.91
N CYS A 32 23.97 16.47 -4.37
CA CYS A 32 22.72 16.70 -3.63
C CYS A 32 21.58 15.88 -4.25
N GLY A 33 20.70 15.32 -3.42
CA GLY A 33 19.56 14.53 -3.89
C GLY A 33 19.98 13.31 -4.71
N ASN A 34 19.35 13.12 -5.87
CA ASN A 34 19.55 11.97 -6.76
C ASN A 34 20.61 12.23 -7.86
N ALA A 35 21.53 13.18 -7.64
CA ALA A 35 22.60 13.47 -8.59
C ALA A 35 23.48 12.23 -8.85
N GLY A 36 24.05 12.13 -10.06
CA GLY A 36 24.98 11.04 -10.40
C GLY A 36 24.34 9.66 -10.59
N GLY A 37 23.01 9.55 -10.66
CA GLY A 37 22.32 8.26 -10.73
C GLY A 37 22.59 7.43 -12.00
N GLN A 38 23.15 8.02 -13.06
CA GLN A 38 23.67 7.28 -14.23
C GLN A 38 25.21 7.24 -14.29
N HIS A 39 25.88 7.86 -13.32
CA HIS A 39 27.33 8.04 -13.29
C HIS A 39 27.90 7.40 -12.01
N HIS A 40 28.44 8.19 -11.08
CA HIS A 40 29.11 7.71 -9.87
C HIS A 40 28.18 7.08 -8.81
N HIS A 41 26.85 7.26 -8.92
CA HIS A 41 25.85 6.57 -8.09
C HIS A 41 25.04 5.52 -8.84
N ARG A 42 25.43 5.19 -10.08
CA ARG A 42 24.73 4.23 -10.95
C ARG A 42 24.45 2.90 -10.28
N ILE A 43 25.44 2.36 -9.57
CA ILE A 43 25.34 1.06 -8.88
C ILE A 43 24.13 1.01 -7.92
N ASN A 44 23.82 2.13 -7.24
CA ASN A 44 22.69 2.20 -6.32
C ASN A 44 21.34 2.15 -7.05
N PHE A 45 21.25 2.83 -8.19
CA PHE A 45 20.03 2.85 -9.02
C PHE A 45 19.82 1.51 -9.72
N ASP A 46 20.86 0.95 -10.35
CA ASP A 46 20.76 -0.32 -11.05
C ASP A 46 20.39 -1.47 -10.10
N LYS A 47 20.93 -1.45 -8.87
CA LYS A 47 20.73 -2.53 -7.90
C LYS A 47 19.37 -2.47 -7.19
N TYR A 48 18.97 -1.29 -6.72
CA TYR A 48 17.81 -1.17 -5.83
C TYR A 48 16.60 -0.51 -6.50
N HIS A 49 16.79 0.22 -7.60
CA HIS A 49 15.73 0.94 -8.30
C HIS A 49 15.81 0.72 -9.83
N PRO A 50 15.81 -0.54 -10.30
CA PRO A 50 15.81 -0.81 -11.73
C PRO A 50 14.55 -0.21 -12.38
N GLY A 51 14.72 0.43 -13.54
CA GLY A 51 13.64 1.13 -14.24
C GLY A 51 13.39 2.58 -13.79
N TRP A 52 14.22 3.12 -12.90
CA TRP A 52 14.14 4.54 -12.51
C TRP A 52 14.36 5.49 -13.70
N PHE A 53 15.30 5.15 -14.58
CA PHE A 53 15.56 5.90 -15.81
C PHE A 53 14.85 5.23 -16.98
N GLY A 54 14.17 6.05 -17.80
CA GLY A 54 13.44 5.59 -18.98
C GLY A 54 12.07 6.23 -19.08
N LYS A 55 11.36 5.96 -20.17
CA LYS A 55 9.99 6.42 -20.40
C LYS A 55 9.14 5.23 -20.84
N VAL A 56 8.01 5.02 -20.15
CA VAL A 56 7.09 3.90 -20.40
C VAL A 56 5.65 4.43 -20.45
N GLY A 57 4.82 3.81 -21.30
CA GLY A 57 3.38 4.05 -21.35
C GLY A 57 2.96 5.35 -22.04
N MET A 58 1.66 5.65 -21.96
CA MET A 58 1.02 6.83 -22.57
C MET A 58 0.61 7.85 -21.50
N ARG A 59 0.79 9.14 -21.78
CA ARG A 59 0.42 10.22 -20.86
C ARG A 59 -1.10 10.42 -20.86
N ASN A 60 -1.72 10.30 -19.68
CA ASN A 60 -3.14 10.63 -19.48
C ASN A 60 -3.24 12.08 -18.97
N PHE A 61 -3.82 12.96 -19.78
CA PHE A 61 -4.05 14.37 -19.41
C PHE A 61 -5.36 14.52 -18.64
N HIS A 62 -5.38 15.44 -17.68
CA HIS A 62 -6.55 15.71 -16.83
C HIS A 62 -7.15 14.42 -16.25
N LEU A 63 -6.33 13.65 -15.52
CA LEU A 63 -6.76 12.39 -14.95
C LEU A 63 -7.88 12.59 -13.93
N ILE A 64 -9.10 12.23 -14.32
CA ILE A 64 -10.27 12.19 -13.43
C ILE A 64 -10.19 10.93 -12.57
N LYS A 65 -9.83 11.09 -11.29
CA LYS A 65 -9.60 9.94 -10.39
C LYS A 65 -10.87 9.12 -10.13
N HIS A 66 -12.01 9.77 -9.89
CA HIS A 66 -13.25 9.08 -9.53
C HIS A 66 -13.83 8.22 -10.67
N GLY A 67 -13.60 8.59 -11.94
CA GLY A 67 -14.09 7.82 -13.09
C GLY A 67 -13.41 6.46 -13.30
N LYS A 68 -12.32 6.18 -12.59
CA LYS A 68 -11.59 4.88 -12.65
C LYS A 68 -11.69 4.08 -11.35
N VAL A 69 -12.41 4.58 -10.34
CA VAL A 69 -12.56 3.88 -9.07
C VAL A 69 -13.51 2.71 -9.29
N CYS A 70 -13.03 1.49 -8.99
CA CYS A 70 -13.82 0.27 -9.03
C CYS A 70 -13.42 -0.60 -7.83
N PRO A 71 -13.96 -0.33 -6.63
CA PRO A 71 -13.66 -1.12 -5.45
C PRO A 71 -14.18 -2.53 -5.66
N THR A 72 -13.36 -3.53 -5.36
CA THR A 72 -13.67 -4.93 -5.63
C THR A 72 -13.85 -5.72 -4.34
N ILE A 73 -14.77 -6.68 -4.35
CA ILE A 73 -14.96 -7.65 -3.26
C ILE A 73 -14.89 -9.07 -3.79
N ASN A 74 -14.30 -9.99 -3.03
CA ASN A 74 -14.26 -11.41 -3.38
C ASN A 74 -15.47 -12.15 -2.81
N VAL A 75 -15.91 -13.22 -3.48
CA VAL A 75 -17.06 -14.04 -3.06
C VAL A 75 -16.95 -14.57 -1.62
N GLU A 76 -15.74 -14.93 -1.16
CA GLU A 76 -15.51 -15.39 0.21
C GLU A 76 -15.92 -14.37 1.29
N ARG A 77 -15.94 -13.06 0.95
CA ARG A 77 -16.24 -11.97 1.88
C ARG A 77 -17.66 -11.46 1.80
N LEU A 78 -18.50 -11.97 0.90
CA LEU A 78 -19.87 -11.46 0.71
C LEU A 78 -20.70 -11.53 2.00
N TRP A 79 -20.60 -12.65 2.74
CA TRP A 79 -21.31 -12.83 4.01
C TRP A 79 -20.79 -11.97 5.16
N SER A 80 -19.63 -11.29 5.00
CA SER A 80 -19.17 -10.30 5.98
C SER A 80 -19.84 -8.94 5.85
N LEU A 81 -20.59 -8.71 4.75
CA LEU A 81 -21.37 -7.48 4.54
C LEU A 81 -22.71 -7.50 5.27
N VAL A 82 -23.07 -8.63 5.87
CA VAL A 82 -24.35 -8.88 6.51
C VAL A 82 -24.09 -9.23 7.97
N SER A 83 -25.00 -8.84 8.88
CA SER A 83 -24.89 -9.20 10.29
C SER A 83 -25.03 -10.72 10.48
N GLU A 84 -24.37 -11.26 11.50
CA GLU A 84 -24.42 -12.69 11.82
C GLU A 84 -25.86 -13.17 12.10
N GLN A 85 -26.65 -12.35 12.79
CA GLN A 85 -28.08 -12.60 13.03
C GLN A 85 -28.87 -12.84 11.73
N THR A 86 -28.61 -12.01 10.71
CA THR A 86 -29.29 -12.15 9.42
C THR A 86 -28.83 -13.41 8.70
N ARG A 87 -27.53 -13.73 8.78
CA ARG A 87 -26.99 -14.97 8.20
C ARG A 87 -27.61 -16.22 8.81
N GLU A 88 -27.75 -16.28 10.14
CA GLU A 88 -28.39 -17.39 10.85
C GLU A 88 -29.88 -17.51 10.53
N TYR A 89 -30.61 -16.39 10.46
CA TYR A 89 -32.02 -16.37 10.08
C TYR A 89 -32.27 -17.00 8.71
N TYR A 90 -31.46 -16.63 7.70
CA TYR A 90 -31.54 -17.19 6.35
C TYR A 90 -30.88 -18.56 6.20
N LYS A 91 -30.20 -19.06 7.24
CA LYS A 91 -29.74 -20.45 7.29
C LYS A 91 -30.90 -21.39 7.68
N ALA A 92 -31.81 -20.90 8.53
CA ALA A 92 -32.99 -21.64 8.96
C ALA A 92 -34.17 -21.57 7.98
N LYS A 93 -34.34 -20.44 7.27
CA LYS A 93 -35.42 -20.26 6.28
C LYS A 93 -34.92 -20.41 4.85
N THR A 94 -35.33 -21.48 4.18
CA THR A 94 -34.91 -21.82 2.81
C THR A 94 -35.81 -21.24 1.72
N ASP A 95 -37.00 -20.74 2.07
CA ASP A 95 -37.98 -20.25 1.09
C ASP A 95 -37.56 -18.96 0.37
N LYS A 96 -36.65 -18.18 0.98
CA LYS A 96 -36.17 -16.90 0.44
C LYS A 96 -34.68 -16.74 0.66
N ALA A 97 -33.95 -16.27 -0.35
CA ALA A 97 -32.52 -15.96 -0.27
C ALA A 97 -32.27 -14.49 0.14
N PRO A 98 -31.23 -14.19 0.93
CA PRO A 98 -30.84 -12.82 1.22
C PRO A 98 -30.26 -12.14 -0.02
N VAL A 99 -30.57 -10.85 -0.15
CA VAL A 99 -30.00 -9.98 -1.19
C VAL A 99 -28.89 -9.14 -0.57
N ILE A 100 -27.65 -9.36 -1.00
CA ILE A 100 -26.48 -8.59 -0.57
C ILE A 100 -26.22 -7.52 -1.64
N ASP A 101 -26.54 -6.28 -1.30
CA ASP A 101 -26.29 -5.10 -2.14
C ASP A 101 -24.85 -4.62 -1.92
N VAL A 102 -23.96 -4.99 -2.83
CA VAL A 102 -22.53 -4.68 -2.75
C VAL A 102 -22.27 -3.20 -3.05
N MET A 103 -23.14 -2.57 -3.85
CA MET A 103 -23.06 -1.14 -4.17
C MET A 103 -23.32 -0.27 -2.95
N LYS A 104 -24.31 -0.62 -2.12
CA LYS A 104 -24.54 0.04 -0.82
C LYS A 104 -23.36 -0.09 0.13
N ALA A 105 -22.66 -1.22 0.06
CA ALA A 105 -21.43 -1.45 0.82
C ALA A 105 -20.18 -0.79 0.19
N GLY A 106 -20.34 -0.08 -0.94
CA GLY A 106 -19.27 0.67 -1.60
C GLY A 106 -18.42 -0.13 -2.59
N TYR A 107 -18.85 -1.33 -3.00
CA TYR A 107 -18.17 -2.17 -3.99
C TYR A 107 -18.88 -2.14 -5.33
N MET A 108 -18.11 -2.11 -6.42
CA MET A 108 -18.62 -2.01 -7.79
C MET A 108 -18.38 -3.27 -8.62
N LYS A 109 -17.52 -4.18 -8.14
CA LYS A 109 -17.20 -5.42 -8.85
C LYS A 109 -16.99 -6.58 -7.88
N VAL A 110 -17.56 -7.73 -8.22
CA VAL A 110 -17.39 -8.97 -7.46
C VAL A 110 -16.42 -9.90 -8.21
N MET A 111 -15.48 -10.48 -7.48
CA MET A 111 -14.43 -11.37 -8.00
C MET A 111 -14.54 -12.77 -7.38
N GLY A 112 -14.21 -13.80 -8.15
CA GLY A 112 -14.46 -15.21 -7.79
C GLY A 112 -13.42 -15.90 -6.90
N LYS A 113 -12.65 -15.17 -6.08
CA LYS A 113 -11.67 -15.79 -5.18
C LYS A 113 -12.35 -16.40 -3.94
N GLY A 114 -11.98 -17.63 -3.61
CA GLY A 114 -12.40 -18.34 -2.40
C GLY A 114 -13.71 -19.11 -2.60
N LYS A 115 -14.36 -19.51 -1.49
CA LYS A 115 -15.60 -20.30 -1.52
C LYS A 115 -16.71 -19.58 -0.77
N LEU A 116 -17.93 -19.73 -1.27
CA LEU A 116 -19.14 -19.37 -0.53
C LEU A 116 -19.55 -20.54 0.38
N PRO A 117 -20.20 -20.26 1.52
CA PRO A 117 -20.90 -21.29 2.26
C PRO A 117 -22.02 -21.88 1.40
N GLU A 118 -22.45 -23.10 1.71
CA GLU A 118 -23.59 -23.78 1.10
C GLU A 118 -24.92 -23.16 1.54
N GLN A 119 -25.07 -21.85 1.33
CA GLN A 119 -26.25 -21.07 1.63
C GLN A 119 -26.53 -20.19 0.40
N PRO A 120 -27.74 -20.26 -0.18
CA PRO A 120 -28.08 -19.47 -1.35
C PRO A 120 -28.04 -17.98 -1.02
N VAL A 121 -27.55 -17.17 -1.96
CA VAL A 121 -27.46 -15.72 -1.84
C VAL A 121 -27.68 -15.06 -3.19
N ILE A 122 -28.33 -13.92 -3.20
CA ILE A 122 -28.46 -13.06 -4.38
C ILE A 122 -27.53 -11.87 -4.17
N VAL A 123 -26.70 -11.57 -5.17
CA VAL A 123 -25.77 -10.45 -5.12
C VAL A 123 -26.28 -9.37 -6.05
N LYS A 124 -26.40 -8.14 -5.55
CA LYS A 124 -26.84 -6.96 -6.30
C LYS A 124 -25.75 -5.89 -6.29
#